data_AF-A0A967JN20-F1
#
_entry.id   AF-A0A967JN20-F1
#
_cell.length_a   1.000
_cell.length_b   1.000
_cell.length_c   1.000
_cell.angle_alpha   90.00
_cell.angle_beta   90.00
_cell.angle_gamma   90.00
#
_symmetry.space_group_name_H-M   'P 1'
#
loop_
_entity.id
_entity.type
_entity.pdbx_description
1 polymer ?
#
loop_
_entity_poly.entity_id
_entity_poly.type
_entity_poly.pdbx_seq_one_letter_code
_entity_poly.pdbx_strand_id
1 'polypeptide(L)' 'GGQIGGTFERPEQVTVRIWPTPNRMYTVLGSINGYPVDFIVDTGATLVSMSGREARRLGIDYRVIGKPSQSSTASGIA' A
#
# COMPACT_ATOMS: atom_id res chain seq x y z
N GLY A 1 -27.40 -24.49 -3.94
CA GLY A 1 -26.20 -23.62 -3.91
C GLY A 1 -25.44 -23.93 -2.65
N GLY A 2 -24.19 -24.40 -2.77
CA GLY A 2 -23.38 -24.81 -1.62
C GLY A 2 -22.68 -23.62 -0.96
N GLN A 3 -22.81 -23.49 0.35
CA GLN A 3 -21.97 -22.59 1.15
C GLN A 3 -20.67 -23.30 1.47
N ILE A 4 -19.54 -22.67 1.15
CA ILE A 4 -18.21 -23.09 1.63
C ILE A 4 -17.94 -22.29 2.91
N GLY A 5 -18.15 -22.92 4.06
CA GLY A 5 -17.69 -22.41 5.35
C GLY A 5 -16.30 -22.98 5.64
N GLY A 6 -15.25 -22.22 5.33
CA GLY A 6 -13.90 -22.53 5.80
C GLY A 6 -13.76 -22.18 7.28
N THR A 7 -13.10 -23.04 8.05
CA THR A 7 -12.66 -22.72 9.41
C THR A 7 -11.70 -21.54 9.38
N PHE A 8 -12.09 -20.42 10.01
CA PHE A 8 -11.23 -19.26 10.18
C PHE A 8 -10.29 -19.50 11.37
N GLU A 9 -9.03 -19.85 11.09
CA GLU A 9 -7.96 -19.73 12.08
C GLU A 9 -7.50 -18.27 12.13
N ARG A 10 -7.65 -17.62 13.28
CA ARG A 10 -7.20 -16.24 13.47
C ARG A 10 -5.66 -16.22 13.36
N PRO A 11 -5.08 -15.53 12.37
CA PRO A 11 -3.63 -15.41 12.28
C PRO A 11 -3.06 -14.81 13.57
N GLU A 12 -1.89 -15.28 14.00
CA GLU A 12 -1.12 -14.63 15.06
C GLU A 12 -0.86 -13.18 14.62
N GLN A 13 -1.44 -12.21 15.34
CA GLN A 13 -1.41 -10.81 14.93
C GLN A 13 -0.02 -10.23 15.19
N VAL A 14 0.83 -10.25 14.16
CA VAL A 14 2.07 -9.48 14.15
C VAL A 14 1.70 -7.99 14.24
N THR A 15 1.95 -7.39 15.40
CA THR A 15 1.62 -5.98 15.65
C THR A 15 2.81 -5.10 15.33
N VAL A 16 2.62 -4.14 14.42
CA VAL A 16 3.59 -3.07 14.14
C VAL A 16 3.04 -1.77 14.72
N ARG A 17 3.86 -1.05 15.51
CA ARG A 17 3.51 0.26 16.08
C ARG A 17 4.32 1.34 15.39
N ILE A 18 3.64 2.28 14.75
CA ILE A 18 4.24 3.42 14.05
C ILE A 18 3.86 4.69 14.81
N TRP A 19 4.85 5.48 15.19
CA TRP A 19 4.63 6.78 15.84
C TRP A 19 4.51 7.89 14.80
N PRO A 20 3.69 8.92 15.05
CA PRO A 20 3.59 10.04 14.12
C PRO A 20 4.90 10.82 14.08
N THR A 21 5.28 11.25 12.88
CA THR A 21 6.36 12.21 12.65
C THR A 21 5.93 13.62 13.08
N PRO A 22 6.86 14.59 13.20
CA PRO A 22 6.51 15.97 13.60
C PRO A 22 5.45 16.65 12.71
N ASN A 23 5.37 16.28 11.43
CA ASN A 23 4.35 16.76 10.51
C ASN A 23 3.04 15.95 10.54
N ARG A 24 2.82 15.13 11.59
CA ARG A 24 1.62 14.31 11.81
C ARG A 24 1.35 13.26 10.74
N MET A 25 2.39 12.79 10.05
CA MET A 25 2.30 11.65 9.15
C MET A 25 2.74 10.38 9.87
N TYR A 26 2.35 9.22 9.36
CA TYR A 26 2.87 7.93 9.82
C TYR A 26 3.71 7.36 8.68
N THR A 27 5.01 7.26 8.91
CA THR A 27 5.96 6.73 7.93
C THR A 27 6.54 5.41 8.40
N VAL A 28 6.71 4.46 7.49
CA VAL A 28 7.29 3.16 7.80
C VAL A 28 8.16 2.67 6.66
N LEU A 29 9.31 2.07 7.01
CA LEU A 29 10.15 1.37 6.06
C LEU A 29 9.56 -0.01 5.75
N GLY A 30 9.50 -0.34 4.46
CA GLY A 30 9.14 -1.68 4.02
C GLY A 30 9.88 -2.02 2.74
N SER A 31 9.37 -3.03 2.02
CA SER A 31 9.93 -3.41 0.74
C SER A 31 8.86 -3.74 -0.28
N ILE A 32 9.12 -3.41 -1.54
CA ILE A 32 8.35 -3.86 -2.71
C ILE A 32 9.29 -4.68 -3.57
N ASN A 33 8.95 -5.94 -3.85
CA ASN A 33 9.77 -6.86 -4.64
C ASN A 33 11.24 -6.96 -4.16
N GLY A 34 11.46 -6.87 -2.84
CA GLY A 34 12.80 -6.93 -2.23
C GLY A 34 13.58 -5.60 -2.21
N TYR A 35 13.05 -4.53 -2.80
CA TYR A 35 13.67 -3.21 -2.75
C TYR A 35 13.09 -2.37 -1.60
N PRO A 36 13.93 -1.66 -0.84
CA PRO A 36 13.48 -0.83 0.27
C PRO A 36 12.71 0.40 -0.21
N VAL A 37 11.58 0.69 0.44
CA VAL A 37 10.68 1.80 0.13
C VAL A 37 10.20 2.46 1.43
N ASP A 38 10.17 3.79 1.45
CA ASP A 38 9.52 4.59 2.49
C ASP A 38 8.03 4.71 2.19
N PHE A 39 7.19 4.19 3.08
CA PHE A 39 5.74 4.27 2.97
C PHE A 39 5.18 5.37 3.86
N ILE A 40 4.05 5.94 3.43
CA ILE A 40 3.18 6.78 4.25
C ILE A 40 1.86 6.03 4.44
N VAL A 41 1.32 6.03 5.66
CA VAL A 41 -0.03 5.50 5.93
C VAL A 41 -1.06 6.57 5.57
N ASP A 42 -1.90 6.27 4.57
CA ASP A 42 -3.04 7.09 4.16
C ASP A 42 -4.32 6.26 4.23
N THR A 43 -5.14 6.49 5.25
CA THR A 43 -6.39 5.75 5.48
C THR A 43 -7.51 6.15 4.53
N GLY A 44 -7.38 7.27 3.81
CA GLY A 44 -8.34 7.69 2.79
C GLY A 44 -8.01 7.16 1.39
N ALA A 45 -6.92 6.41 1.25
CA ALA A 45 -6.49 5.86 -0.03
C ALA A 45 -7.34 4.64 -0.44
N THR A 46 -7.90 4.66 -1.65
CA THR A 46 -8.58 3.46 -2.22
C THR A 46 -7.60 2.48 -2.85
N LEU A 47 -6.42 2.97 -3.27
CA LEU A 47 -5.34 2.20 -3.87
C LEU A 47 -4.01 2.56 -3.21
N VAL A 48 -3.09 1.59 -3.15
CA VAL A 48 -1.69 1.90 -2.88
C VAL A 48 -1.14 2.63 -4.10
N SER A 49 -0.64 3.84 -3.89
CA SER A 49 -0.19 4.73 -4.95
C SER A 49 1.29 5.05 -4.80
N MET A 50 1.99 5.17 -5.92
CA MET A 50 3.39 5.62 -5.96
C MET A 50 3.66 6.42 -7.22
N SER A 51 4.72 7.24 -7.18
CA SER A 51 5.13 7.99 -8.36
C SER A 51 5.65 7.05 -9.46
N GLY A 52 5.48 7.44 -10.73
CA GLY A 52 6.09 6.71 -11.84
C GLY A 52 7.62 6.67 -11.79
N ARG A 53 8.26 7.61 -11.08
CA ARG A 53 9.71 7.57 -10.81
C ARG A 53 10.07 6.39 -9.93
N GLU A 54 9.32 6.18 -8.84
CA GLU A 54 9.54 5.06 -7.93
C GLU A 54 9.21 3.73 -8.63
N ALA A 55 8.11 3.66 -9.38
CA ALA A 55 7.77 2.47 -10.16
C ALA A 55 8.91 2.07 -11.14
N ARG A 56 9.53 3.03 -11.82
CA ARG A 56 10.70 2.78 -12.69
C ARG A 56 11.91 2.30 -11.90
N ARG A 57 12.20 2.90 -10.74
CA ARG A 57 13.29 2.47 -9.85
C ARG A 57 13.11 1.02 -9.40
N LEU A 58 11.86 0.62 -9.18
CA LEU A 58 11.48 -0.73 -8.74
C LEU A 58 11.30 -1.73 -9.91
N GLY A 59 11.50 -1.31 -11.16
CA GLY A 59 11.32 -2.17 -12.34
C GLY A 59 9.87 -2.57 -12.62
N ILE A 60 8.89 -1.82 -12.11
CA ILE A 60 7.46 -2.08 -12.33
C ILE A 60 7.03 -1.48 -13.67
N ASP A 61 6.69 -2.33 -14.64
CA ASP A 61 6.18 -1.89 -15.94
C ASP A 61 4.67 -1.59 -15.89
N TYR A 62 4.35 -0.44 -15.33
CA TYR A 62 2.96 0.04 -15.22
C TYR A 62 2.38 0.56 -16.55
N ARG A 63 3.20 0.74 -17.58
CA ARG A 63 2.75 1.31 -18.87
C ARG A 63 2.32 0.25 -19.86
N VAL A 64 2.95 -0.92 -19.85
CA VAL A 64 2.62 -2.04 -20.73
C VAL A 64 1.73 -3.06 -20.03
N ILE A 65 2.05 -3.38 -18.77
CA ILE A 65 1.36 -4.44 -18.00
C ILE A 65 0.22 -3.85 -17.15
N GLY A 66 0.32 -2.56 -16.79
CA GLY A 66 -0.63 -1.88 -15.92
C GLY A 66 -1.92 -1.44 -16.61
N LYS A 67 -2.93 -1.13 -15.80
CA LYS A 67 -4.15 -0.46 -16.24
C LYS A 67 -4.17 0.95 -15.65
N PRO A 68 -4.40 1.99 -16.46
CA PRO A 68 -4.63 3.33 -15.93
C PRO A 68 -5.74 3.32 -14.87
N SER A 69 -5.52 3.99 -13.75
CA SER A 69 -6.46 4.07 -12.63
C SER A 69 -6.31 5.42 -11.94
N GLN A 70 -7.37 5.88 -11.31
CA GLN A 70 -7.36 7.05 -10.42
C GLN A 70 -7.45 6.56 -8.98
N SER A 71 -6.76 7.24 -8.06
CA SER A 71 -6.84 6.93 -6.64
C SER A 71 -7.55 8.05 -5.90
N SER A 72 -8.51 7.74 -5.05
CA SER A 72 -8.91 8.70 -4.01
C SER A 72 -7.92 8.60 -2.87
N THR A 73 -7.65 9.72 -2.20
CA THR A 73 -6.87 9.84 -0.96
C THR A 73 -7.68 10.67 0.04
N ALA A 74 -7.27 10.71 1.31
CA ALA A 74 -7.88 11.62 2.28
C ALA A 74 -7.77 13.10 1.87
N SER A 75 -6.83 13.42 0.98
CA SER A 75 -6.57 14.78 0.48
C SER A 75 -7.22 15.07 -0.89
N GLY A 76 -7.98 14.14 -1.47
CA GLY A 76 -8.63 14.27 -2.78
C GLY A 76 -8.23 13.19 -3.78
N ILE A 77 -8.64 13.35 -5.05
CA ILE A 77 -8.33 12.42 -6.14
C ILE A 77 -6.91 12.70 -6.67
N ALA A 78 -6.12 11.64 -6.88
CA ALA A 78 -4.77 11.63 -7.43
C ALA A 78 -4.67 10.78 -8.71
#